data_AF-A0A2U1N9C7-F1
#
_entry.id   AF-A0A2U1N9C7-F1
#
_cell.length_a   1.000
_cell.length_b   1.000
_cell.length_c   1.000
_cell.angle_alpha   90.00
_cell.angle_beta   90.00
_cell.angle_gamma   90.00
#
_symmetry.space_group_name_H-M   'P 1'
#
loop_
_entity.id
_entity.type
_entity.pdbx_description
1 polymer ?
#
loop_
_entity_poly.entity_id
_entity_poly.type
_entity_poly.pdbx_seq_one_letter_code
_entity_poly.pdbx_strand_id
1 'polypeptide(L)'
;MAVSLNKVFCDLSKLEPLDGTNYKRWSQKLLIFFEQLEIDYVLSQDAPQNETTADISIITLVGSSRNEIDETNRKFEKDNRTARGHLLNHMSNSLFDLFINQKSAKIIWETLEKKYGADDAGKKKYVVGNWLRFQMVDDKPIMEQVHVYENLVTEVLNEGMKMCEILQANVLLEKFPPLWNDYRNQLKHKKRDLSLQELISHMRTEEANRLKDKQISNSTSSVKVNLVESAGTSKNRNKGKEKNVKDHQRKNFTPRQNDHKIQKPKGSCYVCGKGGHKAYQCKDRKDQQNQNQRISSLGHKIVVERRVHPLRMMQVHQEMEPATNNLSRIIDYLKAVVITYYTQETLPNLLHNHSELFD
;
A
#
# COMPACT_ATOMS: atom_id res chain seq x y z
N MET A 1 -3.73 48.37 -21.01
CA MET A 1 -4.87 47.67 -20.37
C MET A 1 -4.30 46.67 -19.38
N ALA A 2 -4.34 46.98 -18.09
CA ALA A 2 -3.93 46.04 -17.06
C ALA A 2 -5.05 45.00 -16.91
N VAL A 3 -4.74 43.74 -17.23
CA VAL A 3 -5.65 42.63 -16.98
C VAL A 3 -5.74 42.48 -15.46
N SER A 4 -6.87 42.86 -14.89
CA SER A 4 -7.20 42.57 -13.49
C SER A 4 -7.43 41.06 -13.41
N LEU A 5 -6.38 40.32 -13.04
CA LEU A 5 -6.52 38.94 -12.60
C LEU A 5 -7.30 38.99 -11.30
N ASN A 6 -8.57 38.56 -11.32
CA ASN A 6 -9.33 38.31 -10.11
C ASN A 6 -8.48 37.37 -9.23
N LYS A 7 -7.88 37.91 -8.16
CA LYS A 7 -7.11 37.14 -7.16
C LYS A 7 -8.11 36.15 -6.55
N VAL A 8 -8.08 34.90 -7.01
CA VAL A 8 -8.90 33.83 -6.42
C VAL A 8 -8.24 33.50 -5.09
N PHE A 9 -8.81 34.03 -4.00
CA PHE A 9 -8.34 33.74 -2.65
C PHE A 9 -8.61 32.28 -2.28
N CYS A 10 -7.73 31.70 -1.49
CA CYS A 10 -7.92 30.36 -0.95
C CYS A 10 -9.16 30.35 -0.04
N ASP A 11 -10.12 29.49 -0.35
CA ASP A 11 -11.36 29.34 0.44
C ASP A 11 -11.06 28.61 1.77
N LEU A 12 -11.00 29.39 2.86
CA LEU A 12 -10.81 28.87 4.21
C LEU A 12 -12.10 28.34 4.85
N SER A 13 -13.27 28.46 4.23
CA SER A 13 -14.53 27.97 4.82
C SER A 13 -14.54 26.46 5.05
N LYS A 14 -13.71 25.72 4.31
CA LYS A 14 -13.53 24.26 4.41
C LYS A 14 -12.25 23.87 5.16
N LEU A 15 -11.58 24.81 5.82
CA LEU A 15 -10.42 24.51 6.63
C LEU A 15 -10.88 23.86 7.94
N GLU A 16 -10.50 22.60 8.14
CA GLU A 16 -10.70 21.90 9.42
C GLU A 16 -9.94 22.62 10.54
N PRO A 17 -10.58 22.86 11.70
CA PRO A 17 -9.91 23.50 12.83
C PRO A 17 -8.69 22.71 13.32
N LEU A 18 -7.69 23.41 13.83
CA LEU A 18 -6.52 22.78 14.43
C LEU A 18 -6.91 21.95 15.67
N ASP A 19 -6.64 20.64 15.61
CA ASP A 19 -6.93 19.67 16.68
C ASP A 19 -5.67 19.02 17.28
N GLY A 20 -4.50 19.41 16.78
CA GLY A 20 -3.19 18.90 17.20
C GLY A 20 -2.64 17.76 16.35
N THR A 21 -3.46 17.11 15.52
CA THR A 21 -3.02 16.04 14.60
C THR A 21 -2.85 16.54 13.16
N ASN A 22 -3.58 17.59 12.80
CA ASN A 22 -3.63 18.13 11.44
C ASN A 22 -2.74 19.36 11.21
N TYR A 23 -1.83 19.69 12.15
CA TYR A 23 -1.02 20.92 12.12
C TYR A 23 -0.33 21.19 10.78
N LYS A 24 0.36 20.20 10.19
CA LYS A 24 1.08 20.36 8.91
C LYS A 24 0.17 20.83 7.77
N ARG A 25 -1.04 20.28 7.66
CA ARG A 25 -2.00 20.68 6.61
C ARG A 25 -2.62 22.04 6.94
N TRP A 26 -2.96 22.24 8.21
CA TRP A 26 -3.56 23.47 8.70
C TRP A 26 -2.64 24.68 8.51
N SER A 27 -1.37 24.58 8.94
CA SER A 27 -0.38 25.65 8.88
C SER A 27 -0.07 26.04 7.44
N GLN A 28 0.13 25.06 6.55
CA GLN A 28 0.39 25.31 5.13
C GLN A 28 -0.77 26.03 4.43
N LYS A 29 -2.02 25.62 4.70
CA LYS A 29 -3.20 26.30 4.14
C LYS A 29 -3.32 27.75 4.60
N LEU A 30 -3.06 28.02 5.89
CA LEU A 30 -3.07 29.39 6.40
C LEU A 30 -1.91 30.22 5.88
N LEU A 31 -0.72 29.64 5.75
CA LEU A 31 0.45 30.34 5.22
C LEU A 31 0.21 30.79 3.76
N ILE A 32 -0.28 29.89 2.91
CA ILE A 32 -0.66 30.21 1.52
C ILE A 32 -1.70 31.35 1.49
N PHE A 33 -2.68 31.32 2.41
CA PHE A 33 -3.68 32.36 2.50
C PHE A 33 -3.09 33.71 2.94
N PHE A 34 -2.18 33.73 3.91
CA PHE A 34 -1.51 34.95 4.35
C PHE A 34 -0.55 35.53 3.30
N GLU A 35 0.14 34.69 2.53
CA GLU A 35 0.95 35.11 1.38
C GLU A 35 0.07 35.80 0.31
N GLN A 36 -1.12 35.28 0.04
CA GLN A 36 -2.06 35.91 -0.90
C GLN A 36 -2.55 37.29 -0.43
N LEU A 37 -2.66 37.47 0.89
CA LEU A 37 -3.01 38.73 1.54
C LEU A 37 -1.80 39.65 1.75
N GLU A 38 -0.57 39.17 1.51
CA GLU A 38 0.69 39.88 1.74
C GLU A 38 0.86 40.30 3.22
N ILE A 39 0.44 39.44 4.14
CA ILE A 39 0.54 39.65 5.60
C ILE A 39 1.37 38.58 6.33
N ASP A 40 1.91 37.59 5.63
CA ASP A 40 2.70 36.49 6.21
C ASP A 40 3.93 36.98 7.00
N TYR A 41 4.48 38.14 6.63
CA TYR A 41 5.60 38.76 7.32
C TYR A 41 5.35 39.01 8.83
N VAL A 42 4.09 39.23 9.26
CA VAL A 42 3.76 39.46 10.67
C VAL A 42 3.90 38.21 11.54
N LEU A 43 4.08 37.03 10.93
CA LEU A 43 4.34 35.78 11.62
C LEU A 43 5.81 35.60 12.00
N SER A 44 6.73 36.34 11.35
CA SER A 44 8.18 36.22 11.55
C SER A 44 8.82 37.50 12.09
N GLN A 45 8.33 38.67 11.67
CA GLN A 45 8.87 39.96 12.08
C GLN A 45 8.31 40.40 13.44
N ASP A 46 9.17 41.04 14.23
CA ASP A 46 8.74 41.72 15.45
C ASP A 46 7.99 43.00 15.13
N ALA A 47 7.12 43.43 16.05
CA ALA A 47 6.47 44.72 15.93
C ALA A 47 7.55 45.83 15.83
N PRO A 48 7.37 46.84 14.97
CA PRO A 48 8.35 47.92 14.88
C PRO A 48 8.45 48.60 16.26
N GLN A 49 9.67 48.81 16.74
CA GLN A 49 9.87 49.38 18.06
C GLN A 49 9.49 50.86 18.06
N ASN A 50 8.66 51.26 19.02
CA ASN A 50 8.53 52.66 19.39
C ASN A 50 9.77 53.03 20.22
N GLU A 51 10.87 53.36 19.56
CA GLU A 51 12.06 53.82 20.28
C GLU A 51 11.72 55.07 21.09
N THR A 52 12.06 55.01 22.38
CA THR A 52 11.73 56.03 23.37
C THR A 52 12.45 57.33 23.04
N THR A 53 11.90 58.45 23.51
CA THR A 53 12.18 59.87 23.29
C THR A 53 13.63 60.36 23.14
N ALA A 54 14.66 59.54 23.35
CA ALA A 54 16.07 59.92 23.22
C ALA A 54 16.59 59.90 21.75
N ASP A 55 16.06 59.02 20.90
CA ASP A 55 16.57 58.81 19.52
C ASP A 55 15.83 59.60 18.43
N ILE A 56 14.89 60.47 18.80
CA ILE A 56 14.27 61.46 17.88
C ILE A 56 15.37 62.31 17.19
N SER A 57 16.47 62.53 17.90
CA SER A 57 17.69 63.19 17.43
C SER A 57 18.35 62.45 16.25
N ILE A 58 18.33 61.11 16.25
CA ILE A 58 18.96 60.26 15.23
C ILE A 58 18.01 60.02 14.04
N ILE A 59 16.70 59.90 14.26
CA ILE A 59 15.70 59.72 13.17
C ILE A 59 15.74 60.91 12.19
N THR A 60 16.01 62.12 12.70
CA THR A 60 16.17 63.32 11.87
C THR A 60 17.41 63.23 10.93
N LEU A 61 18.41 62.40 11.25
CA LEU A 61 19.61 62.17 10.44
C LEU A 61 19.43 61.06 9.38
N VAL A 62 18.42 60.18 9.53
CA VAL A 62 18.17 59.03 8.63
C VAL A 62 17.05 59.32 7.61
N GLY A 63 16.40 60.48 7.70
CA GLY A 63 15.49 60.97 6.65
C GLY A 63 14.11 60.31 6.60
N SER A 64 13.78 59.40 7.52
CA SER A 64 12.42 58.86 7.64
C SER A 64 11.52 59.85 8.39
N SER A 65 10.43 60.27 7.76
CA SER A 65 9.49 61.20 8.37
C SER A 65 8.70 60.52 9.49
N ARG A 66 8.42 61.22 10.60
CA ARG A 66 7.59 60.70 11.72
C ARG A 66 6.26 60.09 11.24
N ASN A 67 5.70 60.63 10.15
CA ASN A 67 4.46 60.14 9.55
C ASN A 67 4.62 58.75 8.89
N GLU A 68 5.80 58.42 8.36
CA GLU A 68 6.08 57.11 7.75
C GLU A 68 6.21 56.00 8.80
N ILE A 69 6.79 56.33 9.96
CA ILE A 69 6.90 55.41 11.10
C ILE A 69 5.51 55.10 11.68
N ASP A 70 4.65 56.12 11.84
CA ASP A 70 3.29 55.92 12.32
C ASP A 70 2.45 55.10 11.34
N GLU A 71 2.61 55.29 10.03
CA GLU A 71 1.88 54.53 9.01
C GLU A 71 2.34 53.07 8.94
N THR A 72 3.65 52.81 9.03
CA THR A 72 4.18 51.44 9.07
C THR A 72 3.71 50.68 10.32
N ASN A 73 3.71 51.34 11.49
CA ASN A 73 3.15 50.80 12.73
C ASN A 73 1.66 50.47 12.62
N ARG A 74 0.85 51.39 12.06
CA ARG A 74 -0.58 51.17 11.84
C ARG A 74 -0.85 50.01 10.88
N LYS A 75 -0.07 49.91 9.80
CA LYS A 75 -0.15 48.80 8.86
C LYS A 75 0.19 47.48 9.55
N PHE A 76 1.31 47.42 10.28
CA PHE A 76 1.71 46.22 11.02
C PHE A 76 0.61 45.77 11.99
N GLU A 77 0.05 46.69 12.79
CA GLU A 77 -0.98 46.34 13.77
C GLU A 77 -2.28 45.85 13.13
N LYS A 78 -2.64 46.40 11.96
CA LYS A 78 -3.79 45.94 11.17
C LYS A 78 -3.56 44.53 10.62
N ASP A 79 -2.39 44.28 10.06
CA ASP A 79 -2.04 43.00 9.45
C ASP A 79 -1.87 41.92 10.53
N ASN A 80 -1.22 42.24 11.66
CA ASN A 80 -1.13 41.41 12.86
C ASN A 80 -2.52 41.04 13.39
N ARG A 81 -3.44 42.00 13.49
CA ARG A 81 -4.83 41.74 13.91
C ARG A 81 -5.56 40.80 12.95
N THR A 82 -5.33 40.95 11.65
CA THR A 82 -5.95 40.12 10.61
C THR A 82 -5.42 38.69 10.69
N ALA A 83 -4.10 38.50 10.71
CA ALA A 83 -3.47 37.20 10.86
C ALA A 83 -3.92 36.51 12.15
N ARG A 84 -3.91 37.23 13.29
CA ARG A 84 -4.40 36.73 14.58
C ARG A 84 -5.85 36.27 14.50
N GLY A 85 -6.72 37.07 13.87
CA GLY A 85 -8.14 36.71 13.70
C GLY A 85 -8.32 35.39 12.97
N HIS A 86 -7.58 35.16 11.89
CA HIS A 86 -7.62 33.89 11.16
C HIS A 86 -7.05 32.72 11.96
N LEU A 87 -5.92 32.90 12.65
CA LEU A 87 -5.36 31.85 13.50
C LEU A 87 -6.37 31.38 14.54
N LEU A 88 -7.02 32.33 15.24
CA LEU A 88 -8.01 32.04 16.27
C LEU A 88 -9.29 31.39 15.71
N ASN A 89 -9.80 31.86 14.57
CA ASN A 89 -11.03 31.32 13.98
C ASN A 89 -10.87 29.90 13.43
N HIS A 90 -9.64 29.47 13.14
CA HIS A 90 -9.37 28.16 12.56
C HIS A 90 -8.68 27.19 13.54
N MET A 91 -8.75 27.43 14.85
CA MET A 91 -8.32 26.47 15.86
C MET A 91 -9.49 25.93 16.67
N SER A 92 -9.31 24.78 17.33
CA SER A 92 -10.30 24.25 18.28
C SER A 92 -10.56 25.22 19.43
N ASN A 93 -11.75 25.15 20.04
CA ASN A 93 -12.14 26.03 21.16
C ASN A 93 -11.13 26.01 22.32
N SER A 94 -10.59 24.83 22.64
CA SER A 94 -9.56 24.69 23.68
C SER A 94 -8.27 25.46 23.37
N LEU A 95 -7.89 25.55 22.09
CA LEU A 95 -6.73 26.35 21.68
C LEU A 95 -7.10 27.84 21.60
N PHE A 96 -8.31 28.17 21.14
CA PHE A 96 -8.80 29.53 21.13
C PHE A 96 -8.73 30.16 22.52
N ASP A 97 -9.26 29.47 23.54
CA ASP A 97 -9.26 29.96 24.92
C ASP A 97 -7.84 30.18 25.48
N LEU A 98 -6.86 29.38 25.01
CA LEU A 98 -5.45 29.54 25.39
C LEU A 98 -4.82 30.79 24.77
N PHE A 99 -5.21 31.14 23.55
CA PHE A 99 -4.55 32.19 22.76
C PHE A 99 -5.34 33.49 22.61
N ILE A 100 -6.59 33.56 23.07
CA ILE A 100 -7.47 34.74 22.89
C ILE A 100 -6.86 36.04 23.43
N ASN A 101 -6.10 35.96 24.52
CA ASN A 101 -5.44 37.12 25.15
C ASN A 101 -4.10 37.48 24.48
N GLN A 102 -3.61 36.66 23.55
CA GLN A 102 -2.33 36.87 22.91
C GLN A 102 -2.43 37.91 21.80
N LYS A 103 -1.71 39.03 21.93
CA LYS A 103 -1.82 40.16 20.99
C LYS A 103 -1.01 39.98 19.71
N SER A 104 0.05 39.18 19.76
CA SER A 104 0.97 38.94 18.65
C SER A 104 0.63 37.66 17.92
N ALA A 105 0.35 37.77 16.61
CA ALA A 105 0.17 36.63 15.71
C ALA A 105 1.43 35.76 15.65
N LYS A 106 2.62 36.40 15.60
CA LYS A 106 3.93 35.73 15.68
C LYS A 106 4.03 34.80 16.89
N ILE A 107 3.71 35.28 18.08
CA ILE A 107 3.83 34.45 19.29
C ILE A 107 2.86 33.25 19.25
N ILE A 108 1.64 33.44 18.75
CA ILE A 108 0.70 32.31 18.56
C ILE A 108 1.30 31.30 17.58
N TRP A 109 1.79 31.77 16.43
CA TRP A 109 2.38 30.94 15.39
C TRP A 109 3.59 30.15 15.88
N GLU A 110 4.58 30.82 16.48
CA GLU A 110 5.79 30.19 17.04
C GLU A 110 5.46 29.17 18.13
N THR A 111 4.47 29.46 18.98
CA THR A 111 4.05 28.53 20.04
C THR A 111 3.44 27.25 19.44
N LEU A 112 2.58 27.41 18.41
CA LEU A 112 1.98 26.28 17.71
C LEU A 112 3.02 25.48 16.91
N GLU A 113 3.95 26.16 16.24
CA GLU A 113 5.06 25.53 15.53
C GLU A 113 5.98 24.76 16.45
N LYS A 114 6.34 25.32 17.60
CA LYS A 114 7.13 24.61 18.60
C LYS A 114 6.42 23.37 19.15
N LYS A 115 5.10 23.45 19.35
CA LYS A 115 4.31 22.36 19.95
C LYS A 115 3.96 21.25 18.95
N TYR A 116 3.65 21.60 17.71
CA TYR A 116 3.08 20.69 16.71
C TYR A 116 3.87 20.62 15.40
N GLY A 117 4.82 21.54 15.18
CA GLY A 117 5.67 21.61 13.99
C GLY A 117 6.91 20.74 14.07
N ALA A 118 7.32 20.30 15.26
CA ALA A 118 8.38 19.31 15.40
C ALA A 118 7.96 18.00 14.72
N ASP A 119 8.87 17.46 13.91
CA ASP A 119 8.74 16.15 13.28
C ASP A 119 8.75 15.09 14.38
N ASP A 120 7.57 14.73 14.89
CA ASP A 120 7.45 13.74 15.95
C ASP A 120 8.03 12.41 15.44
N ALA A 121 9.15 11.97 16.04
CA ALA A 121 9.72 10.66 15.74
C ALA A 121 8.69 9.53 15.95
N GLY A 122 7.66 9.77 16.79
CA GLY A 122 6.47 8.93 16.93
C GLY A 122 5.61 8.87 15.66
N LYS A 123 5.46 9.97 14.92
CA LYS A 123 4.66 10.03 13.69
C LYS A 123 5.26 9.20 12.57
N LYS A 124 6.58 9.25 12.37
CA LYS A 124 7.28 8.35 11.42
C LYS A 124 7.03 6.88 11.76
N LYS A 125 7.17 6.51 13.04
CA LYS A 125 6.89 5.15 13.53
C LYS A 125 5.42 4.77 13.31
N TYR A 126 4.50 5.71 13.49
CA TYR A 126 3.08 5.49 13.34
C TYR A 126 2.68 5.23 11.88
N VAL A 127 3.08 6.08 10.93
CA VAL A 127 2.75 5.92 9.51
C VAL A 127 3.38 4.64 8.93
N VAL A 128 4.63 4.31 9.31
CA VAL A 128 5.26 3.03 8.96
C VAL A 128 4.48 1.86 9.55
N GLY A 129 4.07 1.97 10.80
CA GLY A 129 3.25 0.95 11.45
C GLY A 129 1.92 0.73 10.73
N ASN A 130 1.24 1.79 10.29
CA ASN A 130 -0.02 1.69 9.55
C ASN A 130 0.18 1.03 8.19
N TRP A 131 1.21 1.44 7.45
CA TRP A 131 1.56 0.83 6.18
C TRP A 131 1.86 -0.67 6.31
N LEU A 132 2.65 -1.06 7.32
CA LEU A 132 2.99 -2.47 7.55
C LEU A 132 1.80 -3.29 8.09
N ARG A 133 0.88 -2.70 8.84
CA ARG A 133 -0.31 -3.39 9.37
C ARG A 133 -1.45 -3.53 8.36
N PHE A 134 -1.46 -2.71 7.31
CA PHE A 134 -2.47 -2.80 6.25
C PHE A 134 -2.57 -4.22 5.68
N GLN A 135 -3.78 -4.68 5.42
CA GLN A 135 -4.08 -6.00 4.84
C GLN A 135 -5.26 -5.85 3.88
N MET A 136 -5.18 -6.51 2.73
CA MET A 136 -6.33 -6.58 1.83
C MET A 136 -7.25 -7.73 2.23
N VAL A 137 -8.52 -7.56 1.90
CA VAL A 137 -9.60 -8.50 2.16
C VAL A 137 -10.29 -8.88 0.85
N ASP A 138 -10.85 -10.08 0.80
CA ASP A 138 -11.44 -10.66 -0.43
C ASP A 138 -12.79 -10.06 -0.82
N ASP A 139 -13.49 -9.42 0.11
CA ASP A 139 -14.85 -8.90 -0.05
C ASP A 139 -14.91 -7.49 -0.66
N LYS A 140 -13.75 -6.85 -0.88
CA LYS A 140 -13.66 -5.51 -1.47
C LYS A 140 -12.96 -5.54 -2.83
N PRO A 141 -13.30 -4.63 -3.76
CA PRO A 141 -12.57 -4.47 -5.01
C PRO A 141 -11.08 -4.26 -4.76
N ILE A 142 -10.22 -4.93 -5.52
CA ILE A 142 -8.77 -4.87 -5.30
C ILE A 142 -8.26 -3.45 -5.51
N MET A 143 -8.80 -2.74 -6.51
CA MET A 143 -8.33 -1.40 -6.86
C MET A 143 -8.67 -0.34 -5.81
N GLU A 144 -9.78 -0.49 -5.10
CA GLU A 144 -10.11 0.39 -3.96
C GLU A 144 -9.07 0.23 -2.86
N GLN A 145 -8.69 -1.01 -2.56
CA GLN A 145 -7.70 -1.32 -1.54
C GLN A 145 -6.27 -0.94 -1.96
N VAL A 146 -5.94 -1.04 -3.24
CA VAL A 146 -4.67 -0.53 -3.80
C VAL A 146 -4.57 0.98 -3.59
N HIS A 147 -5.65 1.73 -3.78
CA HIS A 147 -5.62 3.18 -3.54
C HIS A 147 -5.35 3.52 -2.07
N VAL A 148 -5.94 2.77 -1.13
CA VAL A 148 -5.61 2.91 0.30
C VAL A 148 -4.13 2.63 0.56
N TYR A 149 -3.58 1.60 -0.09
CA TYR A 149 -2.16 1.29 0.02
C TYR A 149 -1.24 2.40 -0.53
N GLU A 150 -1.55 2.98 -1.70
CA GLU A 150 -0.80 4.10 -2.28
C GLU A 150 -0.82 5.34 -1.38
N ASN A 151 -1.95 5.60 -0.71
CA ASN A 151 -2.06 6.69 0.27
C ASN A 151 -1.14 6.44 1.47
N LEU A 152 -1.09 5.21 2.00
CA LEU A 152 -0.19 4.86 3.09
C LEU A 152 1.29 4.99 2.71
N VAL A 153 1.67 4.56 1.50
CA VAL A 153 3.04 4.76 0.98
C VAL A 153 3.36 6.25 0.90
N THR A 154 2.42 7.04 0.38
CA THR A 154 2.57 8.49 0.25
C THR A 154 2.72 9.17 1.61
N GLU A 155 1.97 8.76 2.63
CA GLU A 155 2.13 9.23 4.01
C GLU A 155 3.55 8.98 4.52
N VAL A 156 4.10 7.78 4.29
CA VAL A 156 5.46 7.45 4.71
C VAL A 156 6.49 8.34 3.99
N LEU A 157 6.34 8.53 2.68
CA LEU A 157 7.23 9.40 1.89
C LEU A 157 7.13 10.88 2.33
N ASN A 158 5.93 11.35 2.66
CA ASN A 158 5.68 12.73 3.10
C ASN A 158 6.31 13.07 4.46
N GLU A 159 6.64 12.07 5.27
CA GLU A 159 7.42 12.22 6.51
C GLU A 159 8.94 12.13 6.25
N GLY A 160 9.36 12.23 4.98
CA GLY A 160 10.76 12.35 4.57
C GLY A 160 11.52 11.01 4.50
N MET A 161 10.83 9.88 4.65
CA MET A 161 11.45 8.55 4.52
C MET A 161 11.63 8.21 3.05
N LYS A 162 12.86 7.88 2.65
CA LYS A 162 13.17 7.42 1.29
C LYS A 162 13.06 5.89 1.24
N MET A 163 12.33 5.35 0.27
CA MET A 163 12.28 3.92 0.01
C MET A 163 12.19 3.64 -1.49
N CYS A 164 12.78 2.54 -1.95
CA CYS A 164 12.72 2.17 -3.35
C CYS A 164 11.35 1.60 -3.74
N GLU A 165 10.94 1.81 -4.99
CA GLU A 165 9.66 1.32 -5.51
C GLU A 165 9.54 -0.22 -5.47
N ILE A 166 10.66 -0.93 -5.59
CA ILE A 166 10.70 -2.40 -5.52
C ILE A 166 10.26 -2.88 -4.13
N LEU A 167 10.67 -2.20 -3.05
CA LEU A 167 10.21 -2.54 -1.71
C LEU A 167 8.71 -2.26 -1.55
N GLN A 168 8.23 -1.14 -2.08
CA GLN A 168 6.80 -0.81 -2.09
C GLN A 168 5.98 -1.88 -2.83
N ALA A 169 6.46 -2.35 -3.98
CA ALA A 169 5.82 -3.42 -4.74
C ALA A 169 5.83 -4.75 -3.98
N ASN A 170 6.97 -5.12 -3.39
CA ASN A 170 7.07 -6.38 -2.64
C ASN A 170 6.19 -6.39 -1.39
N VAL A 171 6.10 -5.27 -0.67
CA VAL A 171 5.17 -5.17 0.47
C VAL A 171 3.72 -5.30 -0.01
N LEU A 172 3.33 -4.62 -1.11
CA LEU A 172 2.00 -4.75 -1.70
C LEU A 172 1.71 -6.20 -2.12
N LEU A 173 2.69 -6.89 -2.72
CA LEU A 173 2.59 -8.30 -3.10
C LEU A 173 2.30 -9.21 -1.89
N GLU A 174 2.88 -8.89 -0.73
CA GLU A 174 2.56 -9.57 0.52
C GLU A 174 1.16 -9.26 1.07
N LYS A 175 0.53 -8.16 0.64
CA LYS A 175 -0.81 -7.73 1.10
C LYS A 175 -1.96 -8.35 0.33
N PHE A 176 -1.70 -9.15 -0.71
CA PHE A 176 -2.77 -9.75 -1.52
C PHE A 176 -3.72 -10.57 -0.64
N PRO A 177 -5.03 -10.49 -0.91
CA PRO A 177 -6.00 -11.19 -0.10
C PRO A 177 -5.98 -12.71 -0.42
N PRO A 178 -6.48 -13.57 0.48
CA PRO A 178 -6.37 -15.02 0.37
C PRO A 178 -6.83 -15.63 -0.96
N LEU A 179 -7.92 -15.15 -1.58
CA LEU A 179 -8.40 -15.68 -2.86
C LEU A 179 -7.47 -15.37 -4.05
N TRP A 180 -6.47 -14.52 -3.84
CA TRP A 180 -5.47 -14.15 -4.84
C TRP A 180 -4.12 -14.84 -4.64
N ASN A 181 -4.01 -15.77 -3.68
CA ASN A 181 -2.73 -16.36 -3.30
C ASN A 181 -2.02 -17.10 -4.46
N ASP A 182 -2.77 -17.77 -5.34
CA ASP A 182 -2.19 -18.44 -6.51
C ASP A 182 -1.53 -17.44 -7.46
N TYR A 183 -2.20 -16.33 -7.74
CA TYR A 183 -1.66 -15.26 -8.58
C TYR A 183 -0.47 -14.56 -7.93
N ARG A 184 -0.55 -14.29 -6.62
CA ARG A 184 0.59 -13.79 -5.83
C ARG A 184 1.80 -14.71 -5.96
N ASN A 185 1.62 -16.03 -5.82
CA ASN A 185 2.71 -16.99 -5.94
C ASN A 185 3.30 -17.03 -7.36
N GLN A 186 2.47 -16.92 -8.40
CA GLN A 186 2.95 -16.77 -9.78
C GLN A 186 3.84 -15.54 -9.95
N LEU A 187 3.45 -14.40 -9.36
CA LEU A 187 4.26 -13.18 -9.38
C LEU A 187 5.58 -13.35 -8.62
N LYS A 188 5.58 -14.03 -7.46
CA LYS A 188 6.81 -14.32 -6.69
C LYS A 188 7.84 -15.17 -7.44
N HIS A 189 7.40 -16.00 -8.37
CA HIS A 189 8.28 -16.84 -9.18
C HIS A 189 8.85 -16.11 -10.41
N LYS A 190 8.40 -14.89 -10.71
CA LYS A 190 8.99 -14.08 -11.78
C LYS A 190 10.41 -13.67 -11.38
N LYS A 191 11.37 -13.86 -12.29
CA LYS A 191 12.79 -13.50 -12.09
C LYS A 191 13.07 -12.00 -12.13
N ARG A 192 12.12 -11.19 -12.59
CA ARG A 192 12.25 -9.74 -12.76
C ARG A 192 11.53 -9.04 -11.62
N ASP A 193 12.19 -8.06 -11.01
CA ASP A 193 11.57 -7.14 -10.06
C ASP A 193 10.50 -6.29 -10.75
N LEU A 194 9.37 -6.13 -10.06
CA LEU A 194 8.27 -5.27 -10.50
C LEU A 194 8.37 -3.92 -9.78
N SER A 195 8.18 -2.84 -10.51
CA SER A 195 7.87 -1.55 -9.88
C SER A 195 6.46 -1.58 -9.26
N LEU A 196 6.17 -0.62 -8.38
CA LEU A 196 4.85 -0.52 -7.77
C LEU A 196 3.76 -0.36 -8.84
N GLN A 197 3.98 0.50 -9.83
CA GLN A 197 3.01 0.76 -10.90
C GLN A 197 2.84 -0.44 -11.85
N GLU A 198 3.91 -1.20 -12.13
CA GLU A 198 3.83 -2.44 -12.90
C GLU A 198 2.98 -3.50 -12.17
N LEU A 199 3.18 -3.66 -10.86
CA LEU A 199 2.38 -4.57 -10.04
C LEU A 199 0.91 -4.15 -10.00
N ILE A 200 0.63 -2.86 -9.82
CA ILE A 200 -0.75 -2.32 -9.82
C ILE A 200 -1.43 -2.57 -11.17
N SER A 201 -0.71 -2.39 -12.28
CA SER A 201 -1.23 -2.69 -13.63
C SER A 201 -1.58 -4.18 -13.80
N HIS A 202 -0.72 -5.07 -13.31
CA HIS A 202 -0.99 -6.51 -13.25
C HIS A 202 -2.23 -6.85 -12.41
N MET A 203 -2.36 -6.24 -11.23
CA MET A 203 -3.53 -6.42 -10.34
C MET A 203 -4.83 -6.00 -11.02
N ARG A 204 -4.85 -4.83 -11.66
CA ARG A 204 -6.02 -4.32 -12.39
C ARG A 204 -6.45 -5.27 -13.52
N THR A 205 -5.48 -5.80 -14.26
CA THR A 205 -5.72 -6.73 -15.37
C THR A 205 -6.29 -8.05 -14.85
N GLU A 206 -5.71 -8.59 -13.78
CA GLU A 206 -6.16 -9.83 -13.17
C GLU A 206 -7.55 -9.70 -12.54
N GLU A 207 -7.89 -8.57 -11.93
CA GLU A 207 -9.26 -8.32 -11.43
C GLU A 207 -10.28 -8.37 -12.56
N ALA A 208 -9.98 -7.69 -13.67
CA ALA A 208 -10.84 -7.71 -14.86
C ALA A 208 -11.01 -9.13 -15.43
N ASN A 209 -9.96 -9.96 -15.41
CA ASN A 209 -10.03 -11.36 -15.83
C ASN A 209 -10.93 -12.18 -14.91
N ARG A 210 -10.73 -12.08 -13.59
CA ARG A 210 -11.56 -12.77 -12.58
C ARG A 210 -13.04 -12.40 -12.67
N LEU A 211 -13.34 -11.14 -12.97
CA LEU A 211 -14.71 -10.69 -13.20
C LEU A 211 -15.31 -11.32 -14.46
N LYS A 212 -14.55 -11.39 -15.56
CA LYS A 212 -14.99 -12.08 -16.80
C LYS A 212 -15.24 -13.57 -16.56
N ASP A 213 -14.35 -14.25 -15.85
CA ASP A 213 -14.49 -15.68 -15.56
C ASP A 213 -15.73 -15.97 -14.71
N LYS A 214 -16.04 -15.11 -13.73
CA LYS A 214 -17.29 -15.18 -12.96
C LYS A 214 -18.53 -15.00 -13.82
N GLN A 215 -18.49 -14.11 -14.82
CA GLN A 215 -19.62 -13.94 -15.75
C GLN A 215 -19.81 -15.16 -16.66
N ILE A 216 -18.71 -15.76 -17.13
CA ILE A 216 -18.74 -16.96 -17.96
C ILE A 216 -19.23 -18.18 -17.16
N SER A 217 -18.78 -18.35 -15.92
CA SER A 217 -19.23 -19.46 -15.05
C SER A 217 -20.72 -19.35 -14.69
N ASN A 218 -21.20 -18.14 -14.40
CA ASN A 218 -22.62 -17.91 -14.15
C ASN A 218 -23.48 -18.19 -15.41
N SER A 219 -23.00 -17.76 -16.59
CA SER A 219 -23.68 -17.97 -17.87
C SER A 219 -23.72 -19.44 -18.30
N THR A 220 -22.64 -20.19 -18.07
CA THR A 220 -22.57 -21.63 -18.41
C THR A 220 -23.39 -22.50 -17.47
N SER A 221 -23.63 -22.07 -16.21
CA SER A 221 -24.59 -22.74 -15.32
C SER A 221 -26.05 -22.66 -15.82
N SER A 222 -26.36 -21.68 -16.70
CA SER A 222 -27.69 -21.48 -17.29
C SER A 222 -27.89 -22.19 -18.63
N VAL A 223 -26.85 -22.77 -19.24
CA VAL A 223 -27.00 -23.51 -20.51
C VAL A 223 -27.27 -24.98 -20.20
N LYS A 224 -28.56 -25.37 -20.23
CA LYS A 224 -28.96 -26.78 -20.40
C LYS A 224 -28.32 -27.29 -21.70
N VAL A 225 -27.26 -28.07 -21.57
CA VAL A 225 -26.59 -28.75 -22.69
C VAL A 225 -27.57 -29.75 -23.29
N ASN A 226 -28.10 -29.46 -24.48
CA ASN A 226 -28.69 -30.49 -25.33
C ASN A 226 -27.55 -31.34 -25.89
N LEU A 227 -27.31 -32.49 -25.27
CA LEU A 227 -26.43 -33.53 -25.78
C LEU A 227 -27.12 -34.21 -26.97
N VAL A 228 -26.75 -33.86 -28.20
CA VAL A 228 -27.11 -34.67 -29.39
C VAL A 228 -25.96 -35.64 -29.66
N GLU A 229 -26.17 -36.88 -29.27
CA GLU A 229 -25.32 -38.01 -29.62
C GLU A 229 -25.46 -38.27 -31.13
N SER A 230 -24.39 -38.05 -31.88
CA SER A 230 -24.37 -38.32 -33.32
C SER A 230 -24.03 -39.80 -33.56
N ALA A 231 -25.05 -40.65 -33.67
CA ALA A 231 -24.93 -41.98 -34.28
C ALA A 231 -25.19 -41.89 -35.78
N GLY A 232 -24.36 -42.58 -36.57
CA GLY A 232 -24.23 -42.36 -38.01
C GLY A 232 -25.33 -42.93 -38.92
N THR A 233 -25.12 -42.63 -40.20
CA THR A 233 -25.71 -43.22 -41.42
C THR A 233 -27.15 -42.82 -41.79
N SER A 234 -27.26 -41.92 -42.78
CA SER A 234 -27.63 -42.27 -44.17
C SER A 234 -28.22 -41.05 -44.89
N LYS A 235 -27.74 -40.82 -46.12
CA LYS A 235 -28.33 -39.86 -47.07
C LYS A 235 -29.70 -40.36 -47.48
N ASN A 236 -30.74 -39.52 -47.44
CA ASN A 236 -31.71 -39.42 -48.53
C ASN A 236 -32.51 -38.12 -48.51
N ARG A 237 -32.69 -37.57 -49.72
CA ARG A 237 -33.37 -36.31 -50.05
C ARG A 237 -34.88 -36.51 -50.19
N ASN A 238 -35.63 -35.47 -49.81
CA ASN A 238 -36.96 -35.03 -50.28
C ASN A 238 -38.15 -36.00 -50.18
N LYS A 239 -39.24 -35.55 -49.53
CA LYS A 239 -40.46 -34.96 -50.14
C LYS A 239 -41.70 -35.21 -49.24
N GLY A 240 -42.50 -34.18 -48.99
CA GLY A 240 -43.97 -34.32 -48.99
C GLY A 240 -44.74 -34.27 -47.66
N LYS A 241 -45.45 -33.15 -47.47
CA LYS A 241 -46.89 -33.00 -47.14
C LYS A 241 -47.47 -33.68 -45.87
N GLU A 242 -47.80 -32.80 -44.93
CA GLU A 242 -49.16 -32.49 -44.43
C GLU A 242 -50.11 -33.57 -43.86
N LYS A 243 -50.70 -33.18 -42.71
CA LYS A 243 -52.03 -33.51 -42.15
C LYS A 243 -52.14 -34.59 -41.06
N ASN A 244 -52.37 -34.04 -39.85
CA ASN A 244 -53.54 -34.25 -38.99
C ASN A 244 -53.66 -35.51 -38.09
N VAL A 245 -54.12 -35.17 -36.87
CA VAL A 245 -55.13 -35.88 -36.06
C VAL A 245 -54.64 -36.86 -34.98
N LYS A 246 -54.89 -36.40 -33.73
CA LYS A 246 -55.37 -37.13 -32.52
C LYS A 246 -54.45 -38.21 -31.95
N ASP A 247 -54.49 -38.57 -30.68
CA ASP A 247 -54.99 -38.08 -29.39
C ASP A 247 -54.54 -39.19 -28.42
N HIS A 248 -54.41 -38.87 -27.13
CA HIS A 248 -54.27 -39.81 -26.01
C HIS A 248 -52.93 -40.61 -25.97
N GLN A 249 -52.23 -40.80 -24.85
CA GLN A 249 -52.72 -41.03 -23.50
C GLN A 249 -51.52 -40.88 -22.53
N ARG A 250 -51.73 -40.13 -21.45
CA ARG A 250 -50.86 -40.19 -20.27
C ARG A 250 -51.10 -41.52 -19.56
N LYS A 251 -50.02 -42.24 -19.21
CA LYS A 251 -49.99 -43.11 -18.03
C LYS A 251 -48.70 -42.84 -17.26
N ASN A 252 -48.84 -42.12 -16.15
CA ASN A 252 -47.94 -42.24 -15.01
C ASN A 252 -48.11 -43.65 -14.44
N PHE A 253 -47.05 -44.30 -13.92
CA PHE A 253 -47.03 -44.94 -12.60
C PHE A 253 -45.65 -45.57 -12.28
N THR A 254 -45.01 -44.97 -11.27
CA THR A 254 -44.11 -45.52 -10.22
C THR A 254 -42.69 -46.03 -10.52
N PRO A 255 -41.72 -45.71 -9.62
CA PRO A 255 -40.32 -46.11 -9.73
C PRO A 255 -40.11 -47.52 -9.16
N ARG A 256 -39.44 -48.39 -9.93
CA ARG A 256 -38.87 -49.62 -9.40
C ARG A 256 -37.36 -49.51 -9.39
N GLN A 257 -36.82 -49.49 -8.19
CA GLN A 257 -35.45 -49.93 -7.90
C GLN A 257 -35.24 -51.30 -8.54
N ASN A 258 -34.13 -51.47 -9.25
CA ASN A 258 -33.33 -52.69 -9.17
C ASN A 258 -31.96 -52.49 -9.81
N ASP A 259 -30.98 -52.93 -9.03
CA ASP A 259 -29.58 -53.12 -9.37
C ASP A 259 -29.40 -53.85 -10.70
N HIS A 260 -28.79 -53.17 -11.67
CA HIS A 260 -28.10 -53.85 -12.77
C HIS A 260 -26.72 -53.22 -12.98
N LYS A 261 -25.69 -53.94 -12.51
CA LYS A 261 -24.29 -53.79 -12.91
C LYS A 261 -24.21 -53.79 -14.44
N ILE A 262 -24.04 -52.61 -15.04
CA ILE A 262 -23.66 -52.47 -16.44
C ILE A 262 -22.20 -52.95 -16.55
N GLN A 263 -22.00 -54.18 -16.98
CA GLN A 263 -20.69 -54.69 -17.38
C GLN A 263 -20.30 -53.99 -18.69
N LYS A 264 -19.53 -52.91 -18.60
CA LYS A 264 -18.82 -52.35 -19.76
C LYS A 264 -17.68 -53.32 -20.14
N PRO A 265 -17.44 -53.60 -21.43
CA PRO A 265 -16.32 -54.45 -21.84
C PRO A 265 -15.00 -53.81 -21.36
N LYS A 266 -14.22 -54.57 -20.58
CA LYS A 266 -12.87 -54.17 -20.14
C LYS A 266 -11.97 -54.10 -21.39
N GLY A 267 -11.82 -52.90 -21.94
CA GLY A 267 -10.83 -52.64 -22.99
C GLY A 267 -9.43 -53.05 -22.54
N SER A 268 -8.57 -53.41 -23.49
CA SER A 268 -7.16 -53.67 -23.26
C SER A 268 -6.47 -52.45 -22.67
N CYS A 269 -5.46 -52.68 -21.83
CA CYS A 269 -4.60 -51.62 -21.32
C CYS A 269 -3.88 -50.92 -22.49
N TYR A 270 -3.98 -49.59 -22.58
CA TYR A 270 -3.31 -48.78 -23.61
C TYR A 270 -1.77 -48.84 -23.57
N VAL A 271 -1.17 -49.36 -22.49
CA VAL A 271 0.29 -49.44 -22.32
C VAL A 271 0.85 -50.79 -22.79
N CYS A 272 0.18 -51.91 -22.48
CA CYS A 272 0.69 -53.25 -22.78
C CYS A 272 -0.27 -54.16 -23.58
N GLY A 273 -1.45 -53.66 -23.97
CA GLY A 273 -2.44 -54.41 -24.74
C GLY A 273 -3.17 -55.52 -23.98
N LYS A 274 -2.79 -55.85 -22.73
CA LYS A 274 -3.43 -56.91 -21.93
C LYS A 274 -4.68 -56.40 -21.21
N GLY A 275 -5.71 -57.24 -21.12
CA GLY A 275 -6.91 -56.95 -20.32
C GLY A 275 -6.65 -57.05 -18.80
N GLY A 276 -7.62 -56.61 -18.01
CA GLY A 276 -7.64 -56.85 -16.56
C GLY A 276 -7.08 -55.73 -15.67
N HIS A 277 -6.47 -54.68 -16.23
CA HIS A 277 -5.99 -53.51 -15.49
C HIS A 277 -6.11 -52.23 -16.33
N LYS A 278 -6.17 -51.06 -15.69
CA LYS A 278 -6.14 -49.75 -16.38
C LYS A 278 -4.69 -49.31 -16.64
N ALA A 279 -4.46 -48.41 -17.60
CA ALA A 279 -3.13 -47.93 -18.00
C ALA A 279 -2.25 -47.44 -16.82
N TYR A 280 -2.85 -46.80 -15.81
CA TYR A 280 -2.11 -46.32 -14.63
C TYR A 280 -1.63 -47.43 -13.69
N GLN A 281 -2.15 -48.66 -13.83
CA GLN A 281 -1.83 -49.84 -13.03
C GLN A 281 -0.90 -50.80 -13.80
N CYS A 282 -0.41 -50.41 -14.97
CA CYS A 282 0.42 -51.26 -15.81
C CYS A 282 1.86 -51.33 -15.28
N LYS A 283 2.37 -52.55 -15.05
CA LYS A 283 3.74 -52.78 -14.60
C LYS A 283 4.80 -52.36 -15.64
N ASP A 284 4.42 -52.30 -16.91
CA ASP A 284 5.30 -51.91 -18.02
C ASP A 284 5.40 -50.38 -18.19
N ARG A 285 4.80 -49.60 -17.28
CA ARG A 285 4.83 -48.15 -17.31
C ARG A 285 6.18 -47.62 -16.79
N LYS A 286 6.94 -46.96 -17.68
CA LYS A 286 8.30 -46.43 -17.42
C LYS A 286 8.41 -45.48 -16.22
N ASP A 287 7.31 -44.88 -15.76
CA ASP A 287 7.30 -43.93 -14.64
C ASP A 287 7.59 -44.60 -13.27
N GLN A 288 7.40 -45.92 -13.12
CA GLN A 288 7.58 -46.62 -11.83
C GLN A 288 9.00 -47.12 -11.56
N GLN A 289 9.87 -47.28 -12.57
CA GLN A 289 11.23 -47.78 -12.36
C GLN A 289 12.16 -46.76 -11.67
N ASN A 290 11.85 -45.47 -11.74
CA ASN A 290 12.65 -44.40 -11.14
C ASN A 290 12.40 -44.17 -9.63
N GLN A 291 11.37 -44.79 -9.02
CA GLN A 291 11.10 -44.63 -7.58
C GLN A 291 11.85 -45.64 -6.71
N ASN A 292 12.22 -46.81 -7.23
CA ASN A 292 12.88 -47.86 -6.45
C ASN A 292 14.41 -47.70 -6.29
N GLN A 293 15.05 -46.73 -6.96
CA GLN A 293 16.48 -46.46 -6.80
C GLN A 293 16.83 -45.38 -5.77
N ARG A 294 15.85 -44.65 -5.21
CA ARG A 294 16.10 -43.55 -4.25
C ARG A 294 16.00 -43.91 -2.76
N ILE A 295 15.69 -45.16 -2.41
CA ILE A 295 15.41 -45.56 -1.02
C ILE A 295 16.63 -46.19 -0.31
N SER A 296 17.75 -46.44 -1.01
CA SER A 296 18.90 -47.19 -0.45
C SER A 296 20.10 -46.35 0.02
N SER A 297 19.98 -45.04 0.26
CA SER A 297 21.16 -44.21 0.63
C SER A 297 20.94 -43.15 1.72
N LEU A 298 20.15 -43.46 2.77
CA LEU A 298 20.04 -42.61 3.96
C LEU A 298 20.17 -43.44 5.23
N GLY A 299 21.42 -43.78 5.55
CA GLY A 299 21.79 -44.33 6.84
C GLY A 299 23.21 -43.88 7.17
N HIS A 300 23.34 -42.77 7.92
CA HIS A 300 24.32 -42.58 8.99
C HIS A 300 24.00 -41.27 9.73
N LYS A 301 23.55 -41.41 10.99
CA LYS A 301 23.55 -40.36 12.02
C LYS A 301 24.99 -40.20 12.54
N ILE A 302 25.48 -38.98 12.68
CA ILE A 302 26.53 -38.65 13.66
C ILE A 302 26.09 -37.37 14.40
N VAL A 303 26.08 -37.48 15.72
CA VAL A 303 25.91 -36.43 16.74
C VAL A 303 27.30 -35.89 17.08
N VAL A 304 27.53 -34.56 17.07
CA VAL A 304 28.44 -33.88 18.02
C VAL A 304 28.07 -32.39 18.18
N GLU A 305 27.53 -32.07 19.36
CA GLU A 305 27.92 -31.05 20.34
C GLU A 305 28.43 -29.63 19.95
N ARG A 306 27.90 -28.65 20.72
CA ARG A 306 28.26 -27.21 20.74
C ARG A 306 29.70 -26.97 21.20
N ARG A 307 30.40 -26.04 20.54
CA ARG A 307 31.28 -25.04 21.20
C ARG A 307 31.24 -23.72 20.45
N VAL A 308 31.17 -22.63 21.21
CA VAL A 308 31.22 -21.23 20.77
C VAL A 308 32.60 -20.68 21.17
N HIS A 309 33.36 -20.11 20.24
CA HIS A 309 34.15 -18.88 20.44
C HIS A 309 34.69 -18.34 19.10
N PRO A 310 34.92 -17.00 18.97
CA PRO A 310 34.87 -16.25 17.71
C PRO A 310 36.28 -15.95 17.14
N LEU A 311 36.26 -15.28 15.98
CA LEU A 311 37.36 -14.61 15.23
C LEU A 311 37.81 -15.35 13.96
N ARG A 312 37.19 -14.99 12.82
CA ARG A 312 37.93 -14.52 11.63
C ARG A 312 36.96 -13.86 10.63
N MET A 313 36.97 -12.54 10.59
CA MET A 313 36.47 -11.77 9.44
C MET A 313 37.50 -11.92 8.32
N MET A 314 37.07 -12.33 7.13
CA MET A 314 37.44 -11.80 5.80
C MET A 314 37.13 -12.82 4.71
N GLN A 315 36.43 -12.34 3.68
CA GLN A 315 36.22 -12.92 2.35
C GLN A 315 35.48 -14.27 2.28
N VAL A 316 34.26 -14.29 1.72
CA VAL A 316 33.86 -15.18 0.60
C VAL A 316 32.57 -14.61 -0.01
N HIS A 317 32.70 -14.05 -1.22
CA HIS A 317 31.62 -14.10 -2.21
C HIS A 317 31.54 -15.55 -2.70
N GLN A 318 30.30 -16.07 -2.85
CA GLN A 318 29.87 -17.15 -3.74
C GLN A 318 29.22 -18.38 -3.07
N GLU A 319 27.98 -18.61 -3.52
CA GLU A 319 27.17 -19.84 -3.57
C GLU A 319 26.64 -20.47 -2.26
N MET A 320 25.34 -20.22 -2.00
CA MET A 320 24.45 -21.22 -1.41
C MET A 320 23.14 -21.29 -2.21
N GLU A 321 22.86 -22.48 -2.74
CA GLU A 321 21.55 -22.86 -3.30
C GLU A 321 20.42 -22.82 -2.25
N PRO A 322 19.16 -22.68 -2.67
CA PRO A 322 18.05 -22.37 -1.78
C PRO A 322 17.36 -23.65 -1.27
N ALA A 323 17.22 -23.78 0.04
CA ALA A 323 16.24 -24.69 0.62
C ALA A 323 15.60 -24.13 1.90
N THR A 324 14.27 -24.06 1.85
CA THR A 324 13.28 -23.95 2.93
C THR A 324 12.76 -22.55 3.30
N ASN A 325 11.57 -22.28 2.76
CA ASN A 325 10.56 -21.30 3.18
C ASN A 325 10.35 -21.33 4.70
N ASN A 326 10.90 -20.37 5.41
CA ASN A 326 10.47 -20.09 6.78
C ASN A 326 10.25 -18.59 6.94
N LEU A 327 8.99 -18.16 6.89
CA LEU A 327 8.55 -16.77 7.05
C LEU A 327 9.14 -16.10 8.31
N SER A 328 9.38 -16.88 9.37
CA SER A 328 10.06 -16.37 10.57
C SER A 328 11.48 -15.90 10.27
N ARG A 329 12.25 -16.66 9.49
CA ARG A 329 13.63 -16.30 9.13
C ARG A 329 13.72 -15.08 8.22
N ILE A 330 12.74 -14.87 7.35
CA ILE A 330 12.67 -13.69 6.49
C ILE A 330 12.31 -12.46 7.34
N ILE A 331 11.36 -12.57 8.25
CA ILE A 331 11.03 -11.48 9.18
C ILE A 331 12.21 -11.18 10.11
N ASP A 332 12.91 -12.19 10.61
CA ASP A 332 14.08 -12.01 11.46
C ASP A 332 15.27 -11.43 10.68
N TYR A 333 15.44 -11.80 9.41
CA TYR A 333 16.42 -11.19 8.52
C TYR A 333 16.09 -9.73 8.22
N LEU A 334 14.84 -9.39 7.91
CA LEU A 334 14.41 -8.01 7.69
C LEU A 334 14.53 -7.16 8.95
N LYS A 335 14.18 -7.70 10.13
CA LYS A 335 14.43 -7.05 11.41
C LYS A 335 15.92 -6.83 11.65
N ALA A 336 16.74 -7.83 11.39
CA ALA A 336 18.19 -7.74 11.55
C ALA A 336 18.79 -6.68 10.62
N VAL A 337 18.45 -6.70 9.32
CA VAL A 337 18.92 -5.73 8.31
C VAL A 337 18.52 -4.30 8.67
N VAL A 338 17.28 -4.10 9.14
CA VAL A 338 16.82 -2.80 9.64
C VAL A 338 17.64 -2.37 10.86
N ILE A 339 17.87 -3.25 11.83
CA ILE A 339 18.68 -2.94 13.02
C ILE A 339 20.13 -2.61 12.63
N THR A 340 20.78 -3.37 11.74
CA THR A 340 22.16 -3.07 11.32
C THR A 340 22.27 -1.73 10.61
N TYR A 341 21.32 -1.40 9.74
CA TYR A 341 21.29 -0.12 9.03
C TYR A 341 21.16 1.07 9.99
N TYR A 342 20.30 0.96 11.01
CA TYR A 342 20.17 1.99 12.04
C TYR A 342 21.38 2.06 12.98
N THR A 343 22.05 0.94 13.29
CA THR A 343 23.25 0.97 14.15
C THR A 343 24.49 1.53 13.44
N GLN A 344 24.61 1.40 12.11
CA GLN A 344 25.70 1.98 11.34
C GLN A 344 25.62 3.52 11.22
N GLU A 345 24.43 4.12 11.29
CA GLU A 345 24.28 5.59 11.34
C GLU A 345 24.48 6.17 12.75
N THR A 346 24.36 5.36 13.81
CA THR A 346 24.54 5.83 15.20
C THR A 346 25.93 5.58 15.80
N LEU A 347 26.75 4.69 15.23
CA LEU A 347 28.08 4.38 15.78
C LEU A 347 29.21 5.37 15.44
N PRO A 348 29.23 6.07 14.28
CA PRO A 348 30.24 7.11 14.04
C PRO A 348 30.05 8.34 14.94
N ASN A 349 28.81 8.64 15.33
CA ASN A 349 28.48 9.86 16.10
C ASN A 349 28.61 9.69 17.63
N LEU A 350 28.75 8.47 18.14
CA LEU A 350 28.99 8.20 19.56
C LEU A 350 30.48 8.02 19.90
N LEU A 351 31.33 7.69 18.92
CA LEU A 351 32.78 7.58 19.11
C LEU A 351 33.53 8.91 18.87
N HIS A 352 32.93 9.90 18.23
CA HIS A 352 33.54 11.22 18.09
C HIS A 352 33.31 12.13 19.31
N ASN A 353 32.17 11.99 19.99
CA ASN A 353 31.82 12.80 21.17
C ASN A 353 32.45 12.31 22.49
N HIS A 354 33.15 11.18 22.50
CA HIS A 354 33.80 10.64 23.71
C HIS A 354 35.31 10.96 23.78
N SER A 355 35.88 11.59 22.75
CA SER A 355 37.31 11.95 22.68
C SER A 355 37.60 13.42 23.00
N GLU A 356 36.58 14.26 23.23
CA GLU A 356 36.75 15.69 23.62
C GLU A 356 36.46 15.95 25.12
N LEU A 357 36.31 14.90 25.93
CA LEU A 357 36.08 15.02 27.38
C LEU A 357 37.26 14.53 28.25
N PHE A 358 38.37 14.13 27.61
CA PHE A 358 39.64 13.84 28.28
C PHE A 358 40.80 14.27 27.38
N ASP A 359 41.03 15.58 27.31
CA ASP A 359 42.36 16.20 27.19
C ASP A 359 42.29 17.66 27.70
#